data_AF-A0A3R7F8Z7-F1
#
_entry.id   AF-A0A3R7F8Z7-F1
#
_cell.length_a   1.000
_cell.length_b   1.000
_cell.length_c   1.000
_cell.angle_alpha   90.00
_cell.angle_beta   90.00
_cell.angle_gamma   90.00
#
_symmetry.space_group_name_H-M   'P 1'
#
loop_
_entity.id
_entity.type
_entity.pdbx_description
1 polymer ?
#
loop_
_entity_poly.entity_id
_entity_poly.type
_entity_poly.pdbx_seq_one_letter_code
_entity_poly.pdbx_strand_id
1 'polypeptide(L)'
;MGIDEKVDLSEEEFLLYPYRLQSEGEPSEIDRERVERRFFDELKSLSEEAMQLAEFLSEDKRLCHELCSLLRDSLGRLDMTIELPVKAFPFLEKAERVMLNPRCHLIIVHQDGGIDSKALEGYPPEVVLMVVWNVVPKLRVLLGEYKEKVKRRVEYFDRISRDLKSLQGAFGLPHEEEIPVEGLYQAEKTDATFFKT
;
A
#
# COMPACT_ATOMS: atom_id res chain seq x y z
N MET A 1 55.82 13.46 -23.66
CA MET A 1 54.90 12.35 -24.01
C MET A 1 55.16 11.23 -23.02
N GLY A 2 54.46 11.23 -21.88
CA GLY A 2 54.45 10.10 -20.96
C GLY A 2 53.13 9.38 -21.18
N ILE A 3 53.18 8.18 -21.74
CA ILE A 3 52.01 7.34 -21.96
C ILE A 3 51.71 6.71 -20.60
N ASP A 4 50.77 7.29 -19.87
CA ASP A 4 50.11 6.66 -18.73
C ASP A 4 49.11 5.64 -19.31
N GLU A 5 49.65 4.54 -19.86
CA GLU A 5 48.85 3.41 -20.31
C GLU A 5 48.41 2.65 -19.05
N LYS A 6 47.27 3.08 -18.49
CA LYS A 6 46.41 2.23 -17.67
C LYS A 6 45.96 1.05 -18.53
N VAL A 7 46.80 0.04 -18.66
CA VAL A 7 46.38 -1.28 -19.15
C VAL A 7 45.45 -1.83 -18.07
N ASP A 8 44.15 -1.83 -18.38
CA ASP A 8 43.13 -2.44 -17.54
C ASP A 8 43.43 -3.94 -17.42
N LEU A 9 43.45 -4.46 -16.19
CA LEU A 9 43.63 -5.89 -15.95
C LEU A 9 42.50 -6.65 -16.64
N SER A 10 42.84 -7.66 -17.45
CA SER A 10 41.79 -8.49 -18.06
C SER A 10 40.96 -9.20 -16.99
N GLU A 11 39.70 -9.49 -17.32
CA GLU A 11 38.78 -10.16 -16.39
C GLU A 11 39.31 -11.54 -15.95
N GLU A 12 39.91 -12.29 -16.87
CA GLU A 12 40.56 -13.57 -16.57
C GLU A 12 41.74 -13.42 -15.60
N GLU A 13 42.57 -12.37 -15.75
CA GLU A 13 43.69 -12.11 -14.85
C GLU A 13 43.24 -11.74 -13.44
N PHE A 14 42.15 -10.96 -13.34
CA PHE A 14 41.53 -10.60 -12.07
C PHE A 14 40.92 -11.83 -11.37
N LEU A 15 40.15 -12.65 -12.09
CA LEU A 15 39.47 -13.83 -11.54
C LEU A 15 40.44 -14.94 -11.12
N LEU A 16 41.57 -15.08 -11.82
CA LEU A 16 42.58 -16.11 -11.52
C LEU A 16 43.61 -15.67 -10.47
N TYR A 17 43.59 -14.41 -10.03
CA TYR A 17 44.57 -13.89 -9.09
C TYR A 17 44.68 -14.68 -7.76
N PRO A 18 43.59 -15.11 -7.10
CA PRO A 18 43.69 -15.94 -5.89
C PRO A 18 44.44 -17.26 -6.10
N TYR A 19 44.39 -17.83 -7.30
CA TYR A 19 45.14 -19.05 -7.66
C TYR A 19 46.63 -18.75 -7.89
N ARG A 20 46.97 -17.57 -8.41
CA ARG A 20 48.36 -17.13 -8.63
C ARG A 20 49.11 -16.87 -7.32
N LEU A 21 48.42 -16.54 -6.24
CA LEU A 21 49.01 -16.45 -4.90
C LEU A 21 49.51 -17.81 -4.36
N GLN A 22 49.05 -18.92 -4.94
CA GLN A 22 49.40 -20.28 -4.52
C GLN A 22 50.52 -20.90 -5.39
N SER A 23 50.88 -20.27 -6.52
CA SER A 23 51.91 -20.76 -7.44
C SER A 23 53.31 -20.25 -7.07
N GLU A 24 54.36 -21.04 -7.34
CA GLU A 24 55.76 -20.65 -7.17
C GLU A 24 56.16 -19.55 -8.18
N GLY A 25 55.89 -18.30 -7.81
CA GLY A 25 56.23 -17.10 -8.55
C GLY A 25 55.48 -15.92 -7.95
N GLU A 26 56.16 -15.09 -7.15
CA GLU A 26 55.52 -13.89 -6.58
C GLU A 26 55.04 -12.98 -7.72
N PRO A 27 53.74 -12.62 -7.76
CA PRO A 27 53.27 -11.60 -8.67
C PRO A 27 54.04 -10.30 -8.43
N SER A 28 54.23 -9.49 -9.47
CA SER A 28 54.84 -8.18 -9.27
C SER A 28 54.02 -7.36 -8.26
N GLU A 29 54.69 -6.58 -7.41
CA GLU A 29 54.03 -5.75 -6.39
C GLU A 29 52.98 -4.81 -7.02
N ILE A 30 53.26 -4.33 -8.24
CA ILE A 30 52.37 -3.49 -9.04
C ILE A 30 51.09 -4.25 -9.45
N ASP A 31 51.20 -5.50 -9.88
CA ASP A 31 50.04 -6.31 -10.27
C ASP A 31 49.19 -6.69 -9.05
N ARG A 32 49.85 -6.96 -7.92
CA ARG A 32 49.18 -7.21 -6.63
C ARG A 32 48.37 -6.00 -6.17
N GLU A 33 48.99 -4.83 -6.07
CA GLU A 33 48.30 -3.61 -5.64
C GLU A 33 47.12 -3.27 -6.56
N ARG A 34 47.26 -3.51 -7.87
CA ARG A 34 46.19 -3.26 -8.85
C ARG A 34 45.01 -4.20 -8.67
N VAL A 35 45.25 -5.51 -8.53
CA VAL A 35 44.18 -6.50 -8.32
C VAL A 35 43.50 -6.29 -6.98
N GLU A 36 44.27 -6.11 -5.91
CA GLU A 36 43.71 -5.83 -4.58
C GLU A 36 42.85 -4.55 -4.61
N ARG A 37 43.35 -3.46 -5.20
CA ARG A 37 42.59 -2.21 -5.34
C ARG A 37 41.28 -2.41 -6.08
N ARG A 38 41.30 -3.08 -7.24
CA ARG A 38 40.08 -3.37 -8.00
C ARG A 38 39.09 -4.18 -7.17
N PHE A 39 39.53 -5.23 -6.47
CA PHE A 39 38.65 -6.03 -5.62
C PHE A 39 38.03 -5.24 -4.47
N PHE A 40 38.81 -4.39 -3.81
CA PHE A 40 38.30 -3.52 -2.74
C PHE A 40 37.36 -2.43 -3.27
N ASP A 41 37.59 -1.91 -4.47
CA ASP A 41 36.69 -0.97 -5.13
C ASP A 41 35.33 -1.64 -5.45
N GLU A 42 35.33 -2.88 -5.95
CA GLU A 42 34.10 -3.68 -6.18
C GLU A 42 33.34 -3.93 -4.87
N LEU A 43 34.05 -4.31 -3.78
CA LEU A 43 33.43 -4.50 -2.46
C LEU A 43 32.81 -3.20 -1.94
N LYS A 44 33.47 -2.07 -2.18
CA LYS A 44 32.96 -0.76 -1.79
C LYS A 44 31.69 -0.42 -2.59
N SER A 45 31.71 -0.61 -3.90
CA SER A 45 30.54 -0.41 -4.78
C SER A 45 29.37 -1.28 -4.33
N LEU A 46 29.61 -2.56 -4.07
CA LEU A 46 28.61 -3.50 -3.57
C LEU A 46 28.02 -3.06 -2.22
N SER A 47 28.86 -2.55 -1.31
CA SER A 47 28.40 -2.04 -0.01
C SER A 47 27.53 -0.79 -0.17
N GLU A 48 27.86 0.10 -1.10
CA GLU A 48 27.07 1.31 -1.41
C GLU A 48 25.71 0.92 -2.01
N GLU A 49 25.67 -0.01 -2.96
CA GLU A 49 24.43 -0.54 -3.55
C GLU A 49 23.55 -1.24 -2.51
N ALA A 50 24.14 -2.06 -1.64
CA ALA A 50 23.41 -2.73 -0.56
C ALA A 50 22.78 -1.74 0.43
N MET A 51 23.48 -0.64 0.73
CA MET A 51 22.96 0.43 1.59
C MET A 51 21.78 1.15 0.93
N GLN A 52 21.90 1.52 -0.35
CA GLN A 52 20.80 2.13 -1.10
C GLN A 52 19.58 1.20 -1.18
N LEU A 53 19.80 -0.09 -1.44
CA LEU A 53 18.71 -1.07 -1.45
C LEU A 53 18.02 -1.17 -0.08
N ALA A 54 18.77 -1.16 1.02
CA ALA A 54 18.20 -1.19 2.36
C ALA A 54 17.31 0.03 2.63
N GLU A 55 17.69 1.22 2.14
CA GLU A 55 16.88 2.43 2.22
C GLU A 55 15.56 2.26 1.44
N PHE A 56 15.62 1.79 0.19
CA PHE A 56 14.41 1.54 -0.61
C PHE A 56 13.50 0.50 0.02
N LEU A 57 14.03 -0.60 0.56
CA LEU A 57 13.23 -1.63 1.25
C LEU A 57 12.56 -1.11 2.53
N SER A 58 13.22 -0.21 3.24
CA SER A 58 12.64 0.46 4.41
C SER A 58 11.48 1.37 3.99
N GLU A 59 11.68 2.16 2.94
CA GLU A 59 10.67 3.09 2.43
C GLU A 59 9.47 2.35 1.81
N ASP A 60 9.70 1.25 1.10
CA ASP A 60 8.65 0.40 0.53
C ASP A 60 7.72 -0.17 1.62
N LYS A 61 8.29 -0.64 2.73
CA LYS A 61 7.51 -1.09 3.90
C LYS A 61 6.71 0.05 4.53
N ARG A 62 7.33 1.23 4.68
CA ARG A 62 6.69 2.42 5.26
C ARG A 62 5.48 2.84 4.43
N LEU A 63 5.66 2.97 3.11
CA LEU A 63 4.62 3.34 2.16
C LEU A 63 3.52 2.29 2.08
N CYS A 64 3.87 1.00 2.13
CA CYS A 64 2.90 -0.09 2.17
C CYS A 64 1.97 0.01 3.40
N HIS A 65 2.54 0.28 4.58
CA HIS A 65 1.75 0.48 5.80
C HIS A 65 0.84 1.72 5.69
N GLU A 66 1.38 2.84 5.22
CA GLU A 66 0.62 4.08 5.00
C GLU A 66 -0.56 3.85 4.04
N LEU A 67 -0.31 3.20 2.91
CA LEU A 67 -1.32 2.86 1.92
C LEU A 67 -2.43 1.96 2.49
N CYS A 68 -2.05 0.91 3.24
CA CYS A 68 -3.00 0.02 3.88
C CYS A 68 -3.85 0.74 4.94
N SER A 69 -3.27 1.70 5.66
CA SER A 69 -3.97 2.54 6.63
C SER A 69 -5.02 3.42 5.93
N LEU A 70 -4.63 4.16 4.88
CA LEU A 70 -5.53 5.00 4.09
C LEU A 70 -6.67 4.20 3.47
N LEU A 71 -6.36 3.00 2.97
CA LEU A 71 -7.35 2.11 2.39
C LEU A 71 -8.34 1.59 3.44
N ARG A 72 -7.85 1.23 4.63
CA ARG A 72 -8.67 0.79 5.78
C ARG A 72 -9.66 1.88 6.20
N ASP A 73 -9.19 3.12 6.33
CA ASP A 73 -10.05 4.26 6.69
C ASP A 73 -11.14 4.51 5.62
N SER A 74 -10.76 4.41 4.35
CA SER A 74 -11.68 4.60 3.22
C SER A 74 -12.76 3.50 3.18
N LEU A 75 -12.36 2.23 3.29
CA LEU A 75 -13.29 1.10 3.27
C LEU A 75 -14.16 1.05 4.53
N GLY A 76 -13.59 1.35 5.69
CA GLY A 76 -14.29 1.36 6.98
C GLY A 76 -15.40 2.40 7.04
N ARG A 77 -15.16 3.63 6.56
CA ARG A 77 -16.20 4.68 6.50
C ARG A 77 -17.37 4.34 5.60
N LEU A 78 -17.13 3.50 4.60
CA LEU A 78 -18.13 3.09 3.62
C LEU A 78 -18.76 1.74 3.95
N ASP A 79 -18.27 1.05 4.99
CA ASP A 79 -18.59 -0.34 5.34
C ASP A 79 -18.54 -1.28 4.12
N MET A 80 -17.51 -1.11 3.28
CA MET A 80 -17.41 -1.79 1.98
C MET A 80 -16.54 -3.05 2.05
N THR A 81 -17.09 -4.15 1.52
CA THR A 81 -16.32 -5.31 1.08
C THR A 81 -16.22 -5.32 -0.44
N ILE A 82 -15.00 -5.51 -0.95
CA ILE A 82 -14.73 -5.50 -2.39
C ILE A 82 -14.23 -6.87 -2.80
N GLU A 83 -14.99 -7.56 -3.64
CA GLU A 83 -14.53 -8.78 -4.29
C GLU A 83 -13.46 -8.44 -5.33
N LEU A 84 -12.40 -9.23 -5.40
CA LEU A 84 -11.26 -9.03 -6.28
C LEU A 84 -11.18 -10.19 -7.30
N PRO A 85 -10.75 -9.93 -8.54
CA PRO A 85 -10.65 -10.99 -9.53
C PRO A 85 -9.54 -11.97 -9.14
N VAL A 86 -9.89 -13.24 -8.93
CA VAL A 86 -8.92 -14.30 -8.58
C VAL A 86 -7.73 -14.35 -9.55
N LYS A 87 -8.00 -14.15 -10.85
CA LYS A 87 -6.98 -14.12 -11.91
C LYS A 87 -5.90 -13.03 -11.74
N ALA A 88 -6.13 -12.01 -10.91
CA ALA A 88 -5.12 -11.00 -10.59
C ALA A 88 -4.08 -11.51 -9.56
N PHE A 89 -4.33 -12.67 -8.94
CA PHE A 89 -3.48 -13.25 -7.90
C PHE A 89 -3.12 -14.70 -8.26
N PRO A 90 -2.30 -14.93 -9.30
CA PRO A 90 -1.99 -16.28 -9.78
C PRO A 90 -1.26 -17.17 -8.77
N PHE A 91 -0.65 -16.57 -7.75
CA PHE A 91 0.03 -17.27 -6.64
C PHE A 91 -0.94 -17.80 -5.58
N LEU A 92 -2.23 -17.42 -5.61
CA LEU A 92 -3.25 -17.96 -4.72
C LEU A 92 -3.84 -19.23 -5.34
N GLU A 93 -3.06 -20.32 -5.25
CA GLU A 93 -3.49 -21.63 -5.75
C GLU A 93 -4.82 -22.05 -5.11
N LYS A 94 -5.75 -22.56 -5.91
CA LYS A 94 -7.07 -23.07 -5.48
C LYS A 94 -7.98 -22.04 -4.81
N ALA A 95 -7.69 -20.74 -4.92
CA ALA A 95 -8.63 -19.71 -4.51
C ALA A 95 -9.87 -19.74 -5.42
N GLU A 96 -11.04 -19.83 -4.81
CA GLU A 96 -12.34 -19.68 -5.47
C GLU A 96 -12.76 -18.21 -5.48
N ARG A 97 -12.53 -17.51 -4.36
CA ARG A 97 -12.90 -16.09 -4.19
C ARG A 97 -11.86 -15.34 -3.39
N VAL A 98 -11.66 -14.08 -3.75
CA VAL A 98 -10.78 -13.17 -3.02
C VAL A 98 -11.56 -11.89 -2.73
N MET A 99 -11.53 -11.42 -1.49
CA MET A 99 -12.26 -10.23 -1.06
C MET A 99 -11.40 -9.38 -0.14
N LEU A 100 -11.52 -8.07 -0.23
CA LEU A 100 -10.97 -7.13 0.73
C LEU A 100 -12.11 -6.55 1.57
N ASN A 101 -12.05 -6.72 2.88
CA ASN A 101 -13.12 -6.28 3.78
C ASN A 101 -12.90 -4.84 4.32
N PRO A 102 -13.85 -4.28 5.10
CA PRO A 102 -13.74 -2.91 5.64
C PRO A 102 -12.56 -2.70 6.60
N ARG A 103 -12.01 -3.78 7.19
CA ARG A 103 -10.84 -3.74 8.07
C ARG A 103 -9.53 -3.85 7.31
N CYS A 104 -9.56 -3.82 5.97
CA CYS A 104 -8.40 -4.03 5.11
C CYS A 104 -7.76 -5.41 5.31
N HIS A 105 -8.58 -6.43 5.58
CA HIS A 105 -8.15 -7.83 5.55
C HIS A 105 -8.45 -8.43 4.18
N LEU A 106 -7.45 -9.09 3.61
CA LEU A 106 -7.62 -9.93 2.45
C LEU A 106 -8.16 -11.28 2.91
N ILE A 107 -9.36 -11.60 2.43
CA ILE A 107 -10.08 -12.85 2.67
C ILE A 107 -9.97 -13.69 1.41
N ILE A 108 -9.51 -14.92 1.56
CA ILE A 108 -9.36 -15.89 0.48
C ILE A 108 -10.23 -17.08 0.84
N VAL A 109 -11.16 -17.40 -0.04
CA VAL A 109 -11.99 -18.62 0.05
C VAL A 109 -11.43 -19.62 -0.93
N HIS A 110 -11.05 -20.79 -0.44
CA HIS A 110 -10.49 -21.88 -1.21
C HIS A 110 -11.58 -22.83 -1.71
N GLN A 111 -11.29 -23.56 -2.78
CA GLN A 111 -12.23 -24.52 -3.40
C GLN A 111 -12.65 -25.66 -2.47
N ASP A 112 -11.87 -25.97 -1.43
CA ASP A 112 -12.19 -26.97 -0.41
C ASP A 112 -13.06 -26.41 0.73
N GLY A 113 -13.45 -25.14 0.64
CA GLY A 113 -14.21 -24.42 1.66
C GLY A 113 -13.34 -23.78 2.76
N GLY A 114 -12.02 -23.93 2.70
CA GLY A 114 -11.09 -23.23 3.59
C GLY A 114 -11.18 -21.71 3.45
N ILE A 115 -11.01 -20.99 4.55
CA ILE A 115 -11.03 -19.52 4.56
C ILE A 115 -9.77 -19.01 5.27
N ASP A 116 -8.95 -18.27 4.52
CA ASP A 116 -7.86 -17.48 5.08
C ASP A 116 -8.27 -16.02 5.17
N SER A 117 -7.95 -15.38 6.28
CA SER A 117 -8.17 -13.94 6.47
C SER A 117 -6.98 -13.33 7.18
N LYS A 118 -6.30 -12.42 6.50
CA LYS A 118 -5.12 -11.73 7.04
C LYS A 118 -5.14 -10.26 6.67
N ALA A 119 -4.63 -9.40 7.55
CA ALA A 119 -4.42 -7.99 7.26
C ALA A 119 -3.57 -7.82 5.98
N LEU A 120 -3.98 -6.92 5.09
CA LEU A 120 -3.31 -6.71 3.80
C LEU A 120 -1.85 -6.30 3.98
N GLU A 121 -1.57 -5.48 5.00
CA GLU A 121 -0.20 -5.03 5.34
C GLU A 121 0.75 -6.17 5.75
N GLY A 122 0.22 -7.36 6.05
CA GLY A 122 1.01 -8.54 6.34
C GLY A 122 1.43 -9.33 5.10
N TYR A 123 1.06 -8.91 3.90
CA TYR A 123 1.48 -9.51 2.63
C TYR A 123 2.69 -8.77 2.03
N PRO A 124 3.43 -9.39 1.10
CA PRO A 124 4.49 -8.71 0.36
C PRO A 124 3.98 -7.44 -0.35
N PRO A 125 4.80 -6.38 -0.46
CA PRO A 125 4.41 -5.11 -1.11
C PRO A 125 3.82 -5.28 -2.51
N GLU A 126 4.31 -6.24 -3.29
CA GLU A 126 3.81 -6.54 -4.64
C GLU A 126 2.35 -7.01 -4.61
N VAL A 127 1.99 -7.82 -3.61
CA VAL A 127 0.61 -8.28 -3.40
C VAL A 127 -0.29 -7.12 -2.99
N VAL A 128 0.19 -6.27 -2.07
CA VAL A 128 -0.54 -5.07 -1.65
C VAL A 128 -0.82 -4.16 -2.85
N LEU A 129 0.18 -3.95 -3.71
CA LEU A 129 0.04 -3.14 -4.92
C LEU A 129 -0.97 -3.75 -5.89
N MET A 130 -0.92 -5.07 -6.14
CA MET A 130 -1.91 -5.76 -6.97
C MET A 130 -3.34 -5.61 -6.45
N VAL A 131 -3.53 -5.72 -5.13
CA VAL A 131 -4.84 -5.49 -4.50
C VAL A 131 -5.30 -4.06 -4.75
N VAL A 132 -4.47 -3.07 -4.42
CA VAL A 132 -4.81 -1.65 -4.56
C VAL A 132 -5.17 -1.31 -6.01
N TRP A 133 -4.41 -1.84 -6.98
CA TRP A 133 -4.66 -1.65 -8.41
C TRP A 133 -6.05 -2.11 -8.85
N ASN A 134 -6.56 -3.17 -8.24
CA ASN A 134 -7.90 -3.71 -8.51
C ASN A 134 -9.00 -3.02 -7.68
N VAL A 135 -8.65 -2.47 -6.52
CA VAL A 135 -9.60 -1.83 -5.60
C VAL A 135 -9.97 -0.42 -6.04
N VAL A 136 -9.00 0.42 -6.43
CA VAL A 136 -9.23 1.83 -6.80
C VAL A 136 -10.34 2.02 -7.86
N PRO A 137 -10.35 1.32 -9.01
CA PRO A 137 -11.42 1.48 -9.99
C PRO A 137 -12.78 1.03 -9.44
N LYS A 138 -12.82 -0.01 -8.60
CA LYS A 138 -14.06 -0.49 -7.98
C LYS A 138 -14.60 0.50 -6.95
N LEU A 139 -13.73 1.11 -6.15
CA LEU A 139 -14.10 2.17 -5.21
C LEU A 139 -14.79 3.33 -5.91
N ARG A 140 -14.30 3.76 -7.08
CA ARG A 140 -14.93 4.85 -7.85
C ARG A 140 -16.38 4.52 -8.22
N VAL A 141 -16.64 3.29 -8.68
CA VAL A 141 -17.99 2.85 -9.04
C VAL A 141 -18.89 2.80 -7.80
N LEU A 142 -18.42 2.14 -6.74
CA LEU A 142 -19.16 1.98 -5.49
C LEU A 142 -19.47 3.31 -4.80
N LEU A 143 -18.54 4.27 -4.84
CA LEU A 143 -18.77 5.64 -4.34
C LEU A 143 -19.89 6.34 -5.12
N GLY A 144 -19.94 6.16 -6.44
CA GLY A 144 -21.03 6.68 -7.27
C GLY A 144 -22.39 6.11 -6.84
N GLU A 145 -22.47 4.80 -6.66
CA GLU A 145 -23.69 4.13 -6.20
C GLU A 145 -24.08 4.56 -4.79
N TYR A 146 -23.11 4.67 -3.88
CA TYR A 146 -23.35 5.10 -2.51
C TYR A 146 -23.87 6.54 -2.46
N LYS A 147 -23.30 7.44 -3.27
CA LYS A 147 -23.77 8.82 -3.43
C LYS A 147 -25.23 8.86 -3.86
N GLU A 148 -25.63 8.07 -4.86
CA GLU A 148 -27.03 8.04 -5.32
C GLU A 148 -27.98 7.48 -4.25
N LYS A 149 -27.54 6.48 -3.47
CA LYS A 149 -28.32 5.97 -2.33
C LYS A 149 -28.51 7.05 -1.25
N VAL A 150 -27.44 7.76 -0.89
CA VAL A 150 -27.50 8.86 0.09
C VAL A 150 -28.44 9.96 -0.41
N LYS A 151 -28.31 10.38 -1.67
CA LYS A 151 -29.15 11.40 -2.29
C LYS A 151 -30.64 11.06 -2.16
N ARG A 152 -31.04 9.84 -2.50
CA ARG A 152 -32.44 9.40 -2.36
C ARG A 152 -32.91 9.48 -0.90
N ARG A 153 -32.09 9.06 0.06
CA ARG A 153 -32.46 9.15 1.49
C ARG A 153 -32.65 10.59 1.94
N VAL A 154 -31.79 11.51 1.51
CA VAL A 154 -31.92 12.95 1.79
C VAL A 154 -33.24 13.48 1.24
N GLU A 155 -33.59 13.16 -0.01
CA GLU A 155 -34.87 13.55 -0.62
C GLU A 155 -36.08 13.00 0.14
N TYR A 156 -36.01 11.74 0.61
CA TYR A 156 -37.05 11.15 1.45
C TYR A 156 -37.17 11.86 2.80
N PHE A 157 -36.07 12.12 3.49
CA PHE A 157 -36.09 12.79 4.78
C PHE A 157 -36.63 14.22 4.67
N ASP A 158 -36.25 14.96 3.63
CA ASP A 158 -36.80 16.29 3.37
C ASP A 158 -38.33 16.24 3.18
N ARG A 159 -38.81 15.31 2.34
CA ARG A 159 -40.25 15.17 2.10
C ARG A 159 -41.02 14.80 3.38
N ILE A 160 -40.56 13.79 4.11
CA ILE A 160 -41.18 13.36 5.37
C ILE A 160 -41.21 14.53 6.36
N SER A 161 -40.10 15.27 6.47
CA SER A 161 -40.00 16.41 7.39
C SER A 161 -40.98 17.53 7.03
N ARG A 162 -41.15 17.83 5.74
CA ARG A 162 -42.14 18.81 5.27
C ARG A 162 -43.58 18.39 5.59
N ASP A 163 -43.92 17.13 5.39
CA ASP A 163 -45.26 16.62 5.69
C ASP A 163 -45.54 16.65 7.20
N LEU A 164 -44.56 16.26 8.03
CA LEU A 164 -44.67 16.34 9.50
C LEU A 164 -44.78 17.77 10.02
N LYS A 165 -43.99 18.72 9.48
CA LYS A 165 -44.12 20.15 9.80
C LYS A 165 -45.50 20.69 9.45
N SER A 166 -46.03 20.28 8.30
CA SER A 166 -47.38 20.68 7.86
C SER A 166 -48.47 20.16 8.81
N LEU A 167 -48.32 18.94 9.33
CA LEU A 167 -49.21 18.39 10.36
C LEU A 167 -49.11 19.17 11.68
N GLN A 168 -47.89 19.47 12.16
CA GLN A 168 -47.71 20.28 13.37
C GLN A 168 -48.40 21.65 13.27
N GLY A 169 -48.27 22.31 12.12
CA GLY A 169 -48.97 23.57 11.84
C GLY A 169 -50.49 23.44 11.90
N ALA A 170 -51.05 22.33 11.39
CA ALA A 170 -52.49 22.06 11.46
C ALA A 170 -52.99 21.84 12.90
N PHE A 171 -52.13 21.36 13.81
CA PHE A 171 -52.42 21.20 15.24
C PHE A 171 -52.05 22.43 16.09
N GLY A 172 -51.55 23.52 15.48
CA GLY A 172 -51.16 24.74 16.19
C GLY A 172 -49.94 24.56 17.13
N LEU A 173 -49.12 23.54 16.88
CA LEU A 173 -47.90 23.31 17.65
C LEU A 173 -46.81 24.31 17.22
N PRO A 174 -45.99 24.83 18.15
CA PRO A 174 -44.92 25.75 17.81
C PRO A 174 -43.88 25.08 16.90
N HIS A 175 -43.39 25.81 15.88
CA HIS A 175 -42.25 25.40 15.08
C HIS A 175 -40.96 25.63 15.87
N GLU A 176 -40.20 24.55 16.13
CA GLU A 176 -38.80 24.67 16.53
C GLU A 176 -37.97 25.21 15.34
N GLU A 177 -37.01 26.09 15.63
CA GLU A 177 -36.14 26.69 14.61
C GLU A 177 -35.34 25.59 13.87
N GLU A 178 -35.21 25.76 12.56
CA GLU A 178 -34.38 24.87 11.74
C GLU A 178 -32.92 24.99 12.18
N ILE A 179 -32.34 23.89 12.65
CA ILE A 179 -30.91 23.81 12.93
C ILE A 179 -30.17 23.92 11.59
N PRO A 180 -29.29 24.92 11.39
CA PRO A 180 -28.51 25.03 10.17
C PRO A 180 -27.64 23.79 9.97
N VAL A 181 -27.51 23.33 8.72
CA VAL A 181 -26.76 22.13 8.37
C VAL A 181 -25.30 22.22 8.84
N GLU A 182 -24.69 23.40 8.76
CA GLU A 182 -23.34 23.69 9.27
C GLU A 182 -23.20 23.42 10.78
N GLY A 183 -24.26 23.61 11.57
CA GLY A 183 -24.27 23.34 13.00
C GLY A 183 -24.25 21.84 13.33
N LEU A 184 -24.85 21.00 12.48
CA LEU A 184 -24.87 19.55 12.65
C LEU A 184 -23.50 18.91 12.36
N TYR A 185 -22.80 19.37 11.33
CA TYR A 185 -21.45 18.88 11.01
C TYR A 185 -20.39 19.25 12.07
N GLN A 186 -20.59 20.35 12.80
CA GLN A 186 -19.67 20.75 13.87
C GLN A 186 -19.91 19.94 15.16
N ALA A 187 -21.16 19.57 15.47
CA ALA A 187 -21.50 18.73 16.62
C ALA A 187 -20.89 17.31 16.52
N GLU A 188 -20.93 16.69 15.34
CA GLU A 188 -20.32 15.37 15.11
C GLU A 188 -18.78 15.39 15.29
N LYS A 189 -18.12 16.50 14.95
CA LYS A 189 -16.67 16.66 15.18
C LYS A 189 -16.33 16.75 16.67
N THR A 190 -17.14 17.46 17.46
CA THR A 190 -16.92 17.59 18.91
C THR A 190 -17.14 16.26 19.64
N ASP A 191 -18.14 15.46 19.26
CA ASP A 191 -18.39 14.15 19.89
C ASP A 191 -17.34 13.10 19.50
N ALA A 192 -16.79 13.16 18.28
CA ALA A 192 -15.68 12.30 17.87
C ALA A 192 -14.38 12.58 18.66
N THR A 193 -14.22 13.78 19.24
CA THR A 193 -13.11 14.10 20.16
C THR A 193 -13.30 13.61 21.58
N PHE A 194 -14.55 13.38 22.04
CA PHE A 194 -14.83 12.96 23.42
C PHE A 194 -14.54 11.48 23.72
N PHE A 195 -14.38 10.64 22.69
CA PHE A 195 -13.97 9.22 22.84
C PHE A 195 -12.44 9.00 22.81
N LYS A 196 -11.64 10.07 22.83
CA LYS A 196 -10.19 10.00 23.05
C LYS A 196 -9.82 10.54 24.43
N THR A 197 -10.18 9.81 25.48
CA THR A 197 -9.57 9.96 26.81
C THR A 197 -9.35 8.59 27.44
#